data_AF-M5EYP6-F1
#
_entry.id   AF-M5EYP6-F1
#
_cell.length_a   1.000
_cell.length_b   1.000
_cell.length_c   1.000
_cell.angle_alpha   90.00
_cell.angle_beta   90.00
_cell.angle_gamma   90.00
#
_symmetry.space_group_name_H-M   'P 1'
#
loop_
_entity.id
_entity.type
_entity.pdbx_description
1 polymer ?
#
loop_
_entity_poly.entity_id
_entity_poly.type
_entity_poly.pdbx_seq_one_letter_code
_entity_poly.pdbx_strand_id
1 'polypeptide(L)'
;MRAWFADPTFIAGPGSSSRCDAPTGRSITGLVAYHGDIWLREDFRGCGLSTFIGRIAFGLAWAKWSPDFIYALVADWHIKKGVADQYGYLHQEPHGSVLHLPAHGIDDDDWLVWLTRDELLKTVRASSLRAPCENTVATADSRSWTASQD
;
A
#
# COMPACT_ATOMS: atom_id res chain seq x y z
N MET A 1 3.82 7.53 -19.27
CA MET A 1 2.91 8.72 -19.33
C MET A 1 1.45 8.35 -19.55
N ARG A 2 1.07 7.67 -20.63
CA ARG A 2 -0.34 7.24 -20.85
C ARG A 2 -0.90 6.32 -19.75
N ALA A 3 -0.03 5.60 -19.06
CA ALA A 3 -0.40 4.76 -17.92
C ALA A 3 -0.93 5.57 -16.71
N TRP A 4 -0.58 6.86 -16.61
CA TRP A 4 -0.92 7.73 -15.49
C TRP A 4 -1.95 8.80 -15.86
N PHE A 5 -1.92 9.27 -17.11
CA PHE A 5 -2.72 10.40 -17.58
C PHE A 5 -3.52 10.03 -18.83
N ALA A 6 -4.81 10.39 -18.82
CA ALA A 6 -5.67 10.27 -19.99
C ALA A 6 -5.18 11.17 -21.15
N ASP A 7 -4.73 12.39 -20.83
CA ASP A 7 -4.03 13.30 -21.74
C ASP A 7 -2.67 13.72 -21.13
N PRO A 8 -1.57 13.02 -21.45
CA PRO A 8 -0.27 13.30 -20.86
C PRO A 8 0.33 14.62 -21.35
N THR A 9 -0.03 15.09 -22.54
CA THR A 9 0.49 16.36 -23.09
C THR A 9 -0.07 17.57 -22.36
N PHE A 10 -1.33 17.50 -21.92
CA PHE A 10 -1.97 18.58 -21.18
C PHE A 10 -1.72 18.48 -19.67
N ILE A 11 -1.80 17.27 -19.09
CA ILE A 11 -1.83 17.10 -17.63
C ILE A 11 -0.41 17.04 -17.04
N ALA A 12 0.50 16.29 -17.64
CA ALA A 12 1.83 16.11 -17.07
C ALA A 12 2.74 17.33 -17.27
N GLY A 13 2.49 18.13 -18.30
CA GLY A 13 3.32 19.27 -18.70
C GLY A 13 4.58 18.86 -19.48
N PRO A 14 5.29 19.86 -20.05
CA PRO A 14 6.52 19.64 -20.81
C PRO A 14 7.66 19.06 -19.96
N GLY A 15 8.50 18.21 -20.57
CA GLY A 15 9.66 17.60 -19.91
C GLY A 15 9.33 16.42 -19.00
N SER A 16 8.05 16.09 -18.87
CA SER A 16 7.59 15.02 -17.99
C SER A 16 7.87 13.64 -18.58
N SER A 17 8.29 12.70 -17.74
CA SER A 17 8.63 11.33 -18.13
C SER A 17 8.22 10.31 -17.08
N SER A 18 8.06 9.06 -17.50
CA SER A 18 7.81 7.94 -16.61
C SER A 18 8.43 6.69 -17.21
N ARG A 19 9.19 5.96 -16.40
CA ARG A 19 9.88 4.73 -16.78
C ARG A 19 9.71 3.67 -15.70
N CYS A 20 9.81 2.42 -16.11
CA CYS A 20 9.93 1.26 -15.23
C CYS A 20 11.24 0.58 -15.62
N ASP A 21 12.23 0.65 -14.75
CA ASP A 21 13.56 0.07 -14.98
C ASP A 21 13.76 -1.25 -14.21
N ALA A 22 12.81 -1.59 -13.32
CA ALA A 22 12.66 -2.89 -12.67
C ALA A 22 12.59 -4.04 -13.70
N PRO A 23 13.63 -4.90 -13.83
CA PRO A 23 13.66 -5.96 -14.84
C PRO A 23 12.48 -6.92 -14.76
N THR A 24 12.01 -7.22 -13.55
CA THR A 24 10.90 -8.14 -13.31
C THR A 24 9.57 -7.57 -13.79
N GLY A 25 9.45 -6.24 -13.91
CA GLY A 25 8.27 -5.59 -14.48
C GLY A 25 7.92 -6.09 -15.88
N ARG A 26 8.89 -6.53 -16.68
CA ARG A 26 8.66 -7.12 -18.02
C ARG A 26 8.08 -8.53 -17.99
N SER A 27 8.27 -9.24 -16.87
CA SER A 27 7.79 -10.61 -16.66
C SER A 27 6.38 -10.66 -16.06
N ILE A 28 5.93 -9.56 -15.43
CA ILE A 28 4.58 -9.42 -14.90
C ILE A 28 3.60 -9.22 -16.06
N THR A 29 2.90 -10.29 -16.43
CA THR A 29 1.97 -10.34 -17.56
C THR A 29 0.72 -11.14 -17.20
N GLY A 30 -0.30 -11.12 -18.07
CA GLY A 30 -1.58 -11.79 -17.82
C GLY A 30 -2.59 -10.87 -17.11
N LEU A 31 -3.41 -11.45 -16.23
CA LEU A 31 -4.36 -10.68 -15.43
C LEU A 31 -3.65 -10.10 -14.21
N VAL A 32 -3.40 -8.80 -14.23
CA VAL A 32 -2.65 -8.11 -13.18
C VAL A 32 -3.56 -7.17 -12.42
N ALA A 33 -3.52 -7.22 -11.09
CA ALA A 33 -4.22 -6.30 -10.21
C ALA A 33 -3.23 -5.31 -9.57
N TYR A 34 -3.57 -4.03 -9.57
CA TYR A 34 -2.84 -3.01 -8.80
C TYR A 34 -3.51 -2.83 -7.43
N HIS A 35 -2.70 -2.76 -6.37
CA HIS A 35 -3.15 -2.57 -4.98
C HIS A 35 -2.29 -1.50 -4.29
N GLY A 36 -2.72 -0.25 -4.41
CA GLY A 36 -2.01 0.92 -3.88
C GLY A 36 -2.95 2.05 -3.47
N ASP A 37 -2.39 3.26 -3.37
CA ASP A 37 -3.09 4.52 -3.09
C ASP A 37 -3.91 4.53 -1.78
N ILE A 38 -3.47 3.75 -0.79
CA ILE A 38 -4.10 3.74 0.54
C ILE A 38 -3.59 4.93 1.34
N TRP A 39 -4.46 5.92 1.51
CA TRP A 39 -4.24 7.03 2.42
C TRP A 39 -5.14 6.91 3.64
N LEU A 40 -4.55 6.98 4.83
CA LEU A 40 -5.29 7.03 6.10
C LEU A 40 -5.14 8.41 6.73
N ARG A 41 -6.22 8.87 7.37
CA ARG A 41 -6.18 10.02 8.28
C ARG A 41 -5.23 9.71 9.44
N GLU A 42 -4.57 10.74 9.96
CA GLU A 42 -3.46 10.61 10.91
C GLU A 42 -3.80 9.78 12.16
N ASP A 43 -5.00 9.96 12.71
CA ASP A 43 -5.52 9.25 13.88
C ASP A 43 -5.79 7.76 13.65
N PHE A 44 -5.85 7.29 12.40
CA PHE A 44 -5.96 5.88 12.04
C PHE A 44 -4.63 5.25 11.61
N ARG A 45 -3.52 5.98 11.68
CA ARG A 45 -2.18 5.44 11.38
C ARG A 45 -1.60 4.75 12.60
N GLY A 46 -0.72 3.78 12.38
CA GLY A 46 0.00 3.07 13.45
C GLY A 46 -0.81 2.03 14.24
N CYS A 47 -2.12 1.94 14.03
CA CYS A 47 -3.00 0.97 14.71
C CYS A 47 -3.23 -0.35 13.94
N GLY A 48 -2.55 -0.53 12.81
CA GLY A 48 -2.68 -1.72 11.95
C GLY A 48 -3.87 -1.70 10.98
N LEU A 49 -4.65 -0.61 10.92
CA LEU A 49 -5.80 -0.49 10.02
C LEU A 49 -5.42 -0.60 8.54
N SER A 50 -4.31 0.02 8.14
CA SER A 50 -3.80 -0.02 6.76
C SER A 50 -3.54 -1.44 6.30
N THR A 51 -2.80 -2.22 7.09
CA THR A 51 -2.52 -3.63 6.85
C THR A 51 -3.80 -4.47 6.82
N PHE A 52 -4.75 -4.20 7.72
CA PHE A 52 -6.02 -4.92 7.75
C PHE A 52 -6.85 -4.68 6.49
N ILE A 53 -7.00 -3.43 6.06
CA ILE A 53 -7.67 -3.06 4.81
C ILE A 53 -6.94 -3.71 3.62
N GLY A 54 -5.61 -3.69 3.60
CA GLY A 54 -4.82 -4.32 2.55
C GLY A 54 -5.08 -5.82 2.40
N ARG A 55 -5.20 -6.55 3.52
CA ARG A 55 -5.54 -7.99 3.49
C ARG A 55 -6.95 -8.25 3.00
N ILE A 56 -7.92 -7.40 3.35
CA ILE A 56 -9.27 -7.47 2.79
C ILE A 56 -9.22 -7.24 1.27
N ALA A 57 -8.46 -6.25 0.82
CA ALA A 57 -8.30 -5.96 -0.60
C ALA A 57 -7.66 -7.13 -1.36
N PHE A 58 -6.66 -7.81 -0.79
CA PHE A 58 -6.11 -9.06 -1.33
C PHE A 58 -7.15 -10.16 -1.48
N GLY A 59 -7.97 -10.40 -0.45
CA GLY A 59 -9.05 -11.38 -0.49
C GLY A 59 -10.10 -11.04 -1.54
N LEU A 60 -10.49 -9.77 -1.64
CA LEU A 60 -11.44 -9.29 -2.64
C LEU A 60 -10.87 -9.43 -4.05
N ALA A 61 -9.60 -9.09 -4.26
CA ALA A 61 -8.95 -9.20 -5.55
C ALA A 61 -8.88 -10.67 -6.01
N TRP A 62 -8.54 -11.58 -5.08
CA TRP A 62 -8.59 -13.01 -5.33
C TRP A 62 -9.99 -13.48 -5.72
N ALA A 63 -11.01 -13.14 -4.92
CA ALA A 63 -12.38 -13.61 -5.14
C ALA A 63 -13.00 -13.08 -6.44
N LYS A 64 -12.68 -11.84 -6.82
CA LYS A 64 -13.30 -11.17 -7.97
C LYS A 64 -12.59 -11.46 -9.29
N TRP A 65 -11.26 -11.51 -9.26
CA TRP A 65 -10.46 -11.58 -10.48
C TRP A 65 -9.53 -12.78 -10.50
N SER A 66 -9.09 -13.27 -9.34
CA SER A 66 -8.05 -14.30 -9.23
C SER A 66 -6.87 -13.95 -10.17
N PRO A 67 -6.12 -12.87 -9.89
CA PRO A 67 -5.08 -12.38 -10.81
C PRO A 67 -3.85 -13.31 -10.83
N ASP A 68 -3.09 -13.24 -11.92
CA ASP A 68 -1.77 -13.88 -12.04
C ASP A 68 -0.72 -13.18 -11.17
N PHE A 69 -0.86 -11.86 -11.04
CA PHE A 69 -0.03 -11.02 -10.18
C PHE A 69 -0.87 -9.94 -9.50
N ILE A 70 -0.54 -9.62 -8.26
CA ILE A 70 -0.96 -8.38 -7.60
C ILE A 70 0.28 -7.57 -7.24
N TYR A 71 0.28 -6.27 -7.54
CA TYR A 71 1.45 -5.43 -7.31
C TYR A 71 1.08 -4.07 -6.74
N ALA A 72 2.08 -3.40 -6.17
CA ALA A 72 2.01 -2.01 -5.76
C ALA A 72 3.30 -1.27 -6.12
N LEU A 73 3.23 0.05 -6.02
CA LEU A 73 4.37 0.95 -6.09
C LEU A 73 4.52 1.62 -4.74
N VAL A 74 5.73 1.56 -4.19
CA VAL A 74 5.99 1.95 -2.80
C VAL A 74 7.23 2.81 -2.73
N ALA A 75 7.08 4.03 -2.22
CA ALA A 75 8.20 4.94 -2.01
C ALA A 75 9.30 4.31 -1.15
N ASP A 76 10.56 4.61 -1.48
CA ASP A 76 11.74 4.07 -0.82
C ASP A 76 11.71 4.19 0.72
N TRP A 77 11.20 5.31 1.25
CA TRP A 77 11.08 5.51 2.69
C TRP A 77 10.07 4.59 3.37
N HIS A 78 9.03 4.12 2.65
CA HIS A 78 8.09 3.12 3.14
C HIS A 78 8.70 1.72 3.11
N ILE A 79 9.51 1.40 2.09
CA ILE A 79 10.28 0.14 2.03
C ILE A 79 11.23 0.05 3.24
N LYS A 80 11.98 1.12 3.52
CA LYS A 80 12.88 1.20 4.69
C LYS A 80 12.17 1.03 6.04
N LYS A 81 10.85 1.31 6.10
CA LYS A 81 10.01 1.12 7.29
C LYS A 81 9.36 -0.27 7.36
N GLY A 82 9.63 -1.15 6.39
CA GLY A 82 9.05 -2.49 6.33
C GLY A 82 7.56 -2.50 5.96
N VAL A 83 7.04 -1.45 5.31
CA VAL A 83 5.61 -1.38 4.97
C VAL A 83 5.20 -2.49 4.01
N ALA A 84 6.04 -2.82 3.02
CA ALA A 84 5.77 -3.92 2.09
C ALA A 84 5.57 -5.25 2.83
N ASP A 85 6.45 -5.56 3.78
CA ASP A 85 6.39 -6.77 4.62
C ASP A 85 5.15 -6.78 5.52
N GLN A 86 4.79 -5.63 6.10
CA GLN A 86 3.59 -5.50 6.93
C GLN A 86 2.32 -5.86 6.16
N TYR A 87 2.23 -5.44 4.90
CA TYR A 87 1.13 -5.81 4.00
C TYR A 87 1.20 -7.27 3.54
N GLY A 88 2.37 -7.90 3.60
CA GLY A 88 2.59 -9.29 3.22
C GLY A 88 3.00 -9.47 1.76
N TYR A 89 3.58 -8.44 1.13
CA TYR A 89 4.28 -8.62 -0.15
C TYR A 89 5.54 -9.48 0.08
N LEU A 90 5.85 -10.36 -0.87
CA LEU A 90 6.99 -11.28 -0.76
C LEU A 90 8.16 -10.89 -1.66
N HIS A 91 7.91 -10.02 -2.64
CA HIS A 91 8.91 -9.57 -3.58
C HIS A 91 8.95 -8.05 -3.63
N GLN A 92 10.15 -7.50 -3.78
CA GLN A 92 10.41 -6.07 -3.93
C GLN A 92 11.62 -5.85 -4.85
N GLU A 93 11.50 -4.90 -5.77
CA GLU A 93 12.55 -4.53 -6.73
C GLU A 93 12.55 -3.00 -6.90
N PRO A 94 13.71 -2.32 -6.87
CA PRO A 94 13.77 -0.86 -7.03
C PRO A 94 13.45 -0.43 -8.47
N HIS A 95 13.21 0.87 -8.66
CA HIS A 95 12.94 1.47 -9.98
C HIS A 95 11.70 0.89 -10.68
N GLY A 96 10.70 0.53 -9.88
CA GLY A 96 9.39 0.06 -10.35
C GLY A 96 8.63 1.16 -11.09
N SER A 97 8.71 2.39 -10.59
CA SER A 97 8.19 3.57 -11.26
C SER A 97 9.07 4.77 -10.97
N VAL A 98 9.86 5.15 -11.96
CA VAL A 98 10.64 6.40 -11.99
C VAL A 98 9.80 7.44 -12.69
N LEU A 99 9.23 8.38 -11.93
CA LEU A 99 8.28 9.39 -12.39
C LEU A 99 8.86 10.79 -12.21
N HIS A 100 9.01 11.50 -13.32
CA HIS A 100 9.53 12.86 -13.33
C HIS A 100 8.46 13.81 -13.89
N LEU A 101 7.87 14.65 -13.05
CA LEU A 101 6.86 15.66 -13.42
C LEU A 101 7.29 17.05 -12.93
N PRO A 102 8.14 17.78 -13.68
CA PRO A 102 8.69 19.06 -13.27
C PRO A 102 7.64 20.11 -12.95
N ALA A 103 6.56 20.16 -13.75
CA ALA A 103 5.46 21.10 -13.58
C ALA A 103 4.72 20.92 -12.24
N HIS A 104 4.93 19.80 -11.56
CA HIS A 104 4.30 19.45 -10.28
C HIS A 104 5.32 19.31 -9.14
N GLY A 105 6.61 19.52 -9.43
CA GLY A 105 7.68 19.30 -8.45
C GLY A 105 7.80 17.85 -7.99
N ILE A 106 7.40 16.89 -8.83
CA ILE A 106 7.45 15.45 -8.51
C ILE A 106 8.67 14.84 -9.20
N ASP A 107 9.48 14.13 -8.40
CA ASP A 107 10.62 13.33 -8.85
C ASP A 107 10.68 12.09 -7.96
N ASP A 108 9.84 11.12 -8.29
CA ASP A 108 9.60 9.93 -7.47
C ASP A 108 10.28 8.70 -8.10
N ASP A 109 10.83 7.86 -7.24
CA ASP A 109 11.42 6.56 -7.59
C ASP A 109 10.86 5.49 -6.66
N ASP A 110 9.73 4.93 -7.08
CA ASP A 110 9.00 3.93 -6.31
C ASP A 110 9.51 2.51 -6.60
N TRP A 111 9.54 1.70 -5.55
CA TRP A 111 9.80 0.27 -5.64
C TRP A 111 8.59 -0.47 -6.19
N LEU A 112 8.83 -1.47 -7.04
CA LEU A 112 7.84 -2.46 -7.43
C LEU A 112 7.77 -3.55 -6.37
N VAL A 113 6.60 -3.79 -5.80
CA VAL A 113 6.36 -4.92 -4.89
C VAL A 113 5.23 -5.79 -5.42
N TRP A 114 5.30 -7.10 -5.27
CA TRP A 114 4.29 -7.99 -5.85
C TRP A 114 4.13 -9.33 -5.13
N LEU A 115 3.03 -10.02 -5.47
CA LEU A 115 2.77 -11.42 -5.21
C LEU A 115 2.35 -12.09 -6.51
N THR A 116 2.80 -13.33 -6.72
CA THR A 116 2.23 -14.23 -7.72
C THR A 116 0.86 -14.74 -7.27
N ARG A 117 0.09 -15.31 -8.19
CA ARG A 117 -1.20 -15.99 -7.93
C ARG A 117 -1.16 -16.92 -6.71
N ASP A 118 -0.20 -17.83 -6.68
CA ASP A 118 -0.10 -18.85 -5.62
C ASP A 118 0.26 -18.24 -4.27
N GLU A 119 1.10 -17.21 -4.28
CA GLU A 119 1.47 -16.47 -3.07
C GLU A 119 0.29 -15.65 -2.53
N LEU A 120 -0.46 -14.97 -3.41
CA LEU A 120 -1.68 -14.29 -3.03
C LEU A 120 -2.69 -15.26 -2.39
N LEU A 121 -2.90 -16.42 -3.00
CA LEU A 121 -3.79 -17.45 -2.44
C LEU A 121 -3.32 -17.94 -1.07
N LYS A 122 -2.01 -18.16 -0.89
CA LYS A 122 -1.43 -18.53 0.42
C LYS A 122 -1.67 -17.43 1.45
N THR A 123 -1.42 -16.17 1.10
CA THR A 123 -1.65 -15.01 1.98
C THR A 123 -3.12 -14.90 2.40
N VAL A 124 -4.06 -15.05 1.46
CA VAL A 124 -5.50 -15.01 1.75
C VAL A 124 -5.92 -16.17 2.65
N ARG A 125 -5.41 -17.38 2.42
CA ARG A 125 -5.71 -18.56 3.26
C ARG A 125 -5.12 -18.48 4.66
N ALA A 126 -3.92 -17.92 4.80
CA ALA A 126 -3.23 -17.77 6.08
C ALA A 126 -3.76 -16.59 6.92
N SER A 127 -4.59 -15.72 6.33
CA SER A 127 -5.07 -14.51 6.98
C SER A 127 -6.08 -14.84 8.09
N SER A 128 -5.61 -14.93 9.33
CA SER A 128 -6.44 -14.67 10.51
C SER A 128 -6.55 -13.15 10.66
N LEU A 129 -7.66 -12.59 10.19
CA LEU A 129 -7.97 -11.17 10.35
C LEU A 129 -8.20 -10.86 11.84
N ARG A 130 -7.28 -10.14 12.48
CA ARG A 130 -7.51 -9.52 13.79
C ARG A 130 -8.00 -8.10 13.58
N ALA A 131 -9.00 -7.69 14.36
CA ALA A 131 -9.51 -6.33 14.30
C ALA A 131 -8.40 -5.33 14.70
N PRO A 132 -8.23 -4.22 13.94
CA PRO A 132 -7.37 -3.11 14.37
C PRO A 132 -7.93 -2.45 15.64
N CYS A 133 -7.07 -1.78 16.40
CA CYS A 133 -7.46 -0.92 17.54
C CYS A 133 -8.06 -1.59 18.81
N GLU A 134 -7.98 -2.90 19.01
CA GLU A 134 -8.53 -3.55 20.23
C GLU A 134 -7.83 -3.18 21.56
N ASN A 135 -6.74 -2.40 21.53
CA ASN A 135 -5.98 -1.99 22.73
C ASN A 135 -6.10 -0.49 23.05
N THR A 136 -7.31 0.07 23.14
CA THR A 136 -7.52 1.36 23.85
C THR A 136 -8.94 1.48 24.42
N VAL A 137 -9.34 0.56 25.28
CA VAL A 137 -10.26 0.92 26.37
C VAL A 137 -9.47 0.78 27.66
N ALA A 138 -8.70 1.81 27.98
CA ALA A 138 -8.28 2.01 29.35
C ALA A 138 -9.57 2.16 30.16
N THR A 139 -9.84 1.20 31.03
CA THR A 139 -10.86 1.31 32.07
C THR A 139 -10.61 2.62 32.80
N ALA A 140 -11.46 3.63 32.56
CA ALA A 140 -11.51 4.79 33.42
C ALA A 140 -11.96 4.29 34.79
N ASP A 141 -11.00 4.20 35.71
CA ASP A 141 -11.20 3.80 37.08
C ASP A 141 -12.15 4.80 37.75
N SER A 142 -13.37 4.36 38.02
CA SER A 142 -14.38 5.11 38.73
C SER A 142 -14.04 5.10 40.22
N ARG A 143 -13.03 5.85 40.67
CA ARG A 143 -12.76 6.05 42.11
C ARG A 143 -11.99 7.34 42.39
N SER A 144 -12.49 8.04 43.40
CA SER A 144 -11.92 9.19 44.13
C SER A 144 -12.17 10.61 43.57
N TRP A 145 -13.42 11.08 43.73
CA TRP A 145 -13.65 12.44 44.21
C TRP A 145 -14.05 12.36 45.69
N THR A 146 -13.09 12.47 46.60
CA THR A 146 -13.39 12.92 47.97
C THR A 146 -13.02 14.39 48.02
N ALA A 147 -14.05 15.23 48.07
CA ALA A 147 -13.90 16.65 48.33
C ALA A 147 -13.35 16.84 49.75
N SER A 148 -12.21 17.52 49.85
CA SER A 148 -11.81 18.20 51.07
C SER A 148 -12.61 19.51 51.14
N GLN A 149 -13.46 19.65 52.16
CA GLN A 149 -13.94 20.94 52.64
C GLN A 149 -13.48 21.07 54.10
N ASP A 150 -12.75 22.16 54.34
CA ASP A 150 -12.50 22.92 55.58
C ASP A 150 -12.73 22.24 56.95
#